data_AF-D3BAX4-F1
#
_entry.id   AF-D3BAX4-F1
#
_cell.length_a   1.000
_cell.length_b   1.000
_cell.length_c   1.000
_cell.angle_alpha   90.00
_cell.angle_beta   90.00
_cell.angle_gamma   90.00
#
_symmetry.space_group_name_H-M   'P 1'
#
loop_
_entity.id
_entity.type
_entity.pdbx_description
1 polymer ?
#
loop_
_entity_poly.entity_id
_entity_poly.type
_entity_poly.pdbx_seq_one_letter_code
_entity_poly.pdbx_strand_id
1 'polypeptide(L)' 'MRNLIVILVIFSLLSALVLCEVNQVQLKCPPHKPGTFGACIEACGEGCAKGYLCCYNGCGHVCMKGVY' A
#
# COMPACT_ATOMS: atom_id res chain seq x y z
N MET A 1 28.10 5.97 31.25
CA MET A 1 27.45 4.65 31.09
C MET A 1 25.95 4.69 31.33
N ARG A 2 25.45 5.24 32.45
CA ARG A 2 24.00 5.38 32.73
C ARG A 2 23.20 6.10 31.62
N ASN A 3 23.72 7.22 31.11
CA ASN A 3 23.05 8.00 30.07
C ASN A 3 22.99 7.25 28.73
N LEU A 4 24.01 6.43 28.43
CA LEU A 4 24.05 5.62 27.21
C LEU A 4 22.99 4.50 27.24
N ILE A 5 22.82 3.86 28.40
CA ILE A 5 21.79 2.83 28.60
C ILE A 5 20.40 3.43 28.39
N VAL A 6 20.15 4.62 28.94
CA VAL A 6 18.86 5.32 28.77
C VAL A 6 18.58 5.63 27.30
N ILE A 7 19.58 6.12 26.55
CA ILE A 7 19.44 6.40 25.12
C ILE A 7 19.10 5.13 24.32
N LEU A 8 19.79 4.02 24.60
CA LEU A 8 19.56 2.73 23.91
C LEU A 8 18.17 2.17 24.20
N VAL A 9 17.69 2.26 25.44
CA VAL A 9 16.34 1.84 25.83
C VAL A 9 15.28 2.69 25.14
N ILE A 10 15.46 4.02 25.10
CA ILE A 10 14.53 4.93 24.41
C ILE A 10 14.48 4.62 22.91
N PHE A 11 15.63 4.46 22.25
CA PHE A 11 15.68 4.14 20.82
C PHE A 11 14.98 2.81 20.50
N SER A 12 15.16 1.80 21.36
CA SER A 12 14.54 0.48 21.22
C SER A 12 13.01 0.53 21.41
N LEU A 13 12.53 1.36 22.35
CA LEU A 13 11.10 1.58 22.57
C LEU A 13 10.47 2.37 21.41
N LEU A 14 11.16 3.39 20.89
CA LEU A 14 10.71 4.20 19.75
C LEU A 14 10.61 3.35 18.47
N SER A 15 11.60 2.50 18.19
CA SER A 15 11.56 1.63 17.01
C SER A 15 10.45 0.58 17.09
N ALA A 16 10.20 0.01 18.28
CA ALA A 16 9.07 -0.91 18.49
C ALA A 16 7.69 -0.25 18.29
N LEU A 17 7.54 1.01 18.72
CA LEU A 17 6.32 1.79 18.48
C LEU A 17 6.10 2.04 16.96
N VAL A 18 7.16 2.37 16.22
CA VAL A 18 7.09 2.62 14.76
C VAL A 18 6.81 1.35 13.96
N LEU A 19 7.38 0.21 14.36
CA LEU A 19 7.14 -1.09 13.69
C LEU A 19 5.68 -1.56 13.83
N CYS A 20 4.98 -1.17 14.90
CA CYS A 20 3.58 -1.54 15.13
C CYS A 20 2.63 -0.86 14.11
N GLU A 21 3.02 0.29 13.54
CA GLU A 21 2.24 1.01 12.54
C GLU A 21 2.37 0.44 11.12
N VAL A 22 3.38 -0.41 10.86
CA VAL A 22 3.67 -0.99 9.54
C VAL A 22 3.12 -2.41 9.43
N ASN A 23 1.88 -2.64 9.88
CA ASN A 23 1.12 -3.79 9.36
C ASN A 23 0.60 -3.43 7.95
N GLN A 24 1.53 -3.25 7.01
CA GLN A 24 1.21 -2.94 5.62
C GLN A 24 0.69 -4.21 4.98
N VAL A 25 -0.62 -4.40 5.05
CA VAL A 25 -1.34 -5.27 4.13
C VAL A 25 -0.94 -4.86 2.71
N GLN A 26 -0.14 -5.70 2.05
CA GLN A 26 0.19 -5.49 0.66
C GLN A 26 -1.02 -5.90 -0.20
N LEU A 27 -1.81 -4.91 -0.60
CA LEU A 27 -2.91 -5.12 -1.51
C LEU A 27 -2.40 -5.44 -2.93
N LYS A 28 -3.19 -6.21 -3.67
CA LYS A 28 -2.99 -6.56 -5.08
C LYS A 28 -4.21 -6.19 -5.90
N CYS A 29 -4.01 -6.01 -7.20
CA CYS A 29 -5.11 -5.81 -8.13
C CYS A 29 -6.00 -7.06 -8.18
N PRO A 30 -7.33 -6.90 -8.26
CA PRO A 30 -8.22 -8.03 -8.46
C PRO A 30 -7.90 -8.71 -9.81
N PRO A 31 -8.09 -10.03 -9.91
CA PRO A 31 -7.85 -10.75 -11.16
C PRO A 31 -8.74 -10.19 -12.27
N HIS A 32 -8.11 -9.85 -13.38
CA HIS A 32 -8.80 -9.40 -14.58
C HIS A 32 -9.48 -10.59 -15.28
N LYS A 33 -10.76 -10.44 -15.64
CA LYS A 33 -11.51 -11.49 -16.34
C LYS A 33 -11.10 -11.51 -17.82
N PRO A 34 -10.63 -12.65 -18.35
CA PRO A 34 -10.28 -12.77 -19.77
C PRO A 34 -11.44 -12.39 -20.68
N GLY A 35 -11.15 -11.71 -21.79
CA GLY A 35 -12.17 -11.31 -22.77
C GLY A 35 -13.04 -10.14 -22.35
N THR A 36 -12.76 -9.49 -21.22
CA THR A 36 -13.41 -8.25 -20.81
C THR A 36 -12.47 -7.07 -21.04
N PHE A 37 -13.01 -5.94 -21.51
CA PHE A 37 -12.24 -4.74 -21.77
C PHE A 37 -12.98 -3.56 -21.16
N GLY A 38 -12.29 -2.77 -20.34
CA GLY A 38 -12.80 -1.49 -19.88
C GLY A 38 -12.55 -0.37 -20.89
N ALA A 39 -12.94 0.84 -20.52
CA ALA A 39 -12.61 2.03 -21.30
C ALA A 39 -11.08 2.20 -21.38
N CYS A 40 -10.59 2.59 -22.56
CA CYS A 40 -9.20 2.90 -22.86
C CYS A 40 -8.83 4.29 -22.30
N ILE A 41 -8.78 4.42 -20.99
CA ILE A 41 -8.48 5.67 -20.30
C ILE A 41 -7.49 5.43 -19.15
N GLU A 42 -6.58 6.38 -18.96
CA GLU A 42 -5.66 6.43 -17.82
C GLU A 42 -6.26 7.31 -16.72
N ALA A 43 -7.07 6.70 -15.86
CA ALA A 43 -7.86 7.41 -14.84
C ALA A 43 -7.21 7.44 -13.46
N CYS A 44 -5.92 7.11 -13.36
CA CYS A 44 -5.23 7.04 -12.06
C CYS A 44 -4.39 8.27 -11.72
N GLY A 45 -4.01 9.13 -12.67
CA GLY A 45 -3.25 10.35 -12.40
C GLY A 45 -2.11 10.17 -11.36
N GLU A 46 -2.26 10.83 -10.21
CA GLU A 46 -1.30 10.80 -9.08
C GLU A 46 -1.46 9.60 -8.12
N GLY A 47 -2.50 8.77 -8.29
CA GLY A 47 -2.74 7.58 -7.49
C GLY A 47 -4.22 7.36 -7.16
N CYS A 48 -4.47 6.40 -6.27
CA CYS A 48 -5.81 6.02 -5.82
C CYS A 48 -6.00 6.28 -4.32
N ALA A 49 -7.25 6.40 -3.90
CA ALA A 49 -7.60 6.49 -2.48
C ALA A 49 -7.09 5.26 -1.69
N LYS A 50 -6.93 5.42 -0.37
CA LYS A 50 -6.47 4.34 0.52
C LYS A 50 -7.31 3.08 0.32
N GLY A 51 -6.63 1.95 0.13
CA GLY A 51 -7.29 0.65 -0.11
C GLY A 51 -7.63 0.36 -1.58
N TYR A 52 -7.33 1.28 -2.48
CA TYR A 52 -7.51 1.12 -3.93
C TYR A 52 -6.15 1.14 -4.63
N LEU A 53 -6.08 0.45 -5.75
CA LEU A 53 -4.89 0.33 -6.57
C LEU A 53 -5.21 0.74 -8.00
N CYS A 54 -4.24 1.36 -8.66
CA CYS A 54 -4.34 1.65 -10.07
C CYS A 54 -4.11 0.35 -10.85
N CYS A 55 -5.18 -0.20 -11.40
CA CYS A 55 -5.17 -1.54 -11.99
C CYS A 55 -5.58 -1.48 -13.46
N TYR A 56 -4.89 -2.30 -14.27
CA TYR A 56 -5.21 -2.48 -15.67
C TYR A 56 -6.59 -3.13 -15.83
N ASN A 57 -7.41 -2.57 -16.72
CA ASN A 57 -8.78 -3.01 -16.95
C ASN A 57 -8.98 -3.74 -18.30
N GLY A 58 -7.89 -4.14 -18.97
CA GLY A 58 -7.94 -4.70 -20.32
C GLY A 58 -7.67 -3.68 -21.43
N CYS A 59 -7.70 -2.36 -21.17
CA CYS A 59 -7.26 -1.36 -22.13
C CYS A 59 -6.45 -0.21 -21.50
N GLY A 60 -6.97 0.37 -20.42
CA GLY A 60 -6.28 1.41 -19.64
C GLY A 60 -6.23 1.07 -18.15
N HIS A 61 -6.00 2.07 -17.30
CA HIS A 61 -5.94 1.91 -15.85
C HIS A 61 -6.99 2.70 -15.10
N VAL A 62 -7.60 2.05 -14.10
CA VAL A 62 -8.61 2.65 -13.22
C VAL A 62 -8.37 2.24 -11.77
N CYS A 63 -8.85 3.04 -10.82
CA CYS A 63 -8.78 2.68 -9.41
C CYS A 63 -9.74 1.53 -9.08
N MET A 64 -9.19 0.39 -8.68
CA MET A 64 -9.95 -0.79 -8.23
C MET A 64 -9.67 -1.07 -6.77
N LYS A 65 -10.65 -1.60 -6.05
CA LYS A 65 -10.46 -2.00 -4.65
C LYS A 65 -9.40 -3.11 -4.60
N GLY A 66 -8.35 -2.89 -3.81
CA GLY A 66 -7.29 -3.87 -3.62
C GLY A 66 -7.81 -5.10 -2.89
N VAL A 67 -7.29 -6.26 -3.29
CA VAL A 67 -7.53 -7.54 -2.63
C VAL A 67 -6.24 -8.03 -1.96
N TYR A 68 -6.37 -9.00 -1.05
CA TYR A 68 -5.25 -9.61 -0.32
C TYR A 68 -4.70 -10.79 -1.13
#